data_AF-A0A0L1KKD2-F1
#
_entry.id   AF-A0A0L1KKD2-F1
#
_cell.length_a   1.000
_cell.length_b   1.000
_cell.length_c   1.000
_cell.angle_alpha   90.00
_cell.angle_beta   90.00
_cell.angle_gamma   90.00
#
_symmetry.space_group_name_H-M   'P 1'
#
loop_
_entity.id
_entity.type
_entity.pdbx_description
1 polymer ?
#
loop_
_entity_poly.entity_id
_entity_poly.type
_entity_poly.pdbx_seq_one_letter_code
_entity_poly.pdbx_strand_id
1 'polypeptide(L)'
;MDPFYSPKSKVKAKTKSTKERKVERADSLRNAPLRDYCDWESVKCVGGKVIAVAHKAYRDEVMDIHLLPPSVENINLISCSLDYALHTRALPRALKDCFVSNNRLFGSVGLRTLPEHLVFLDLSRNRLVGPVDLTELPRTVKTLDLWDNRIRQSVVFFGQLPPNLIFIWFHYIARTNQI
;
A
#
# COMPACT_ATOMS: atom_id res chain seq x y z
N MET A 1 -53.88 -3.00 -9.33
CA MET A 1 -53.26 -3.87 -8.32
C MET A 1 -51.79 -3.50 -8.28
N ASP A 2 -51.42 -2.64 -7.33
CA ASP A 2 -50.05 -2.35 -6.92
C ASP A 2 -50.10 -2.25 -5.39
N PRO A 3 -49.52 -3.21 -4.65
CA PRO A 3 -49.52 -3.21 -3.19
C PRO A 3 -48.05 -3.14 -2.69
N PHE A 4 -47.56 -2.18 -1.93
CA PHE A 4 -48.18 -1.27 -0.98
C PHE A 4 -47.29 -0.03 -0.79
N TYR A 5 -47.92 1.14 -0.88
CA TYR A 5 -47.49 2.41 -0.27
C TYR A 5 -48.33 2.60 1.00
N SER A 6 -47.76 2.98 2.15
CA SER A 6 -47.82 4.30 2.83
C SER A 6 -47.58 4.11 4.35
N PRO A 7 -47.47 5.14 5.22
CA PRO A 7 -47.23 6.57 5.00
C PRO A 7 -46.08 7.17 5.85
N LYS A 8 -45.67 8.39 5.48
CA LYS A 8 -44.81 9.28 6.27
C LYS A 8 -45.42 9.60 7.63
N SER A 9 -44.69 9.36 8.72
CA SER A 9 -44.93 10.01 10.01
C SER A 9 -44.04 11.25 10.13
N LYS A 10 -44.68 12.43 10.22
CA LYS A 10 -44.04 13.67 10.63
C LYS A 10 -43.64 13.55 12.11
N VAL A 11 -42.34 13.50 12.41
CA VAL A 11 -41.84 13.74 13.77
C VAL A 11 -41.11 15.08 13.78
N LYS A 12 -41.60 15.96 14.65
CA LYS A 12 -41.15 17.33 14.91
C LYS A 12 -39.63 17.39 15.10
N ALA A 13 -39.01 18.40 14.50
CA ALA A 13 -37.67 18.83 14.84
C ALA A 13 -37.64 19.23 16.33
N LYS A 14 -37.09 18.38 17.18
CA LYS A 14 -36.47 18.81 18.42
C LYS A 14 -34.98 18.90 18.14
N THR A 15 -34.46 20.11 18.23
CA THR A 15 -33.04 20.43 18.18
C THR A 15 -32.35 19.75 19.37
N LYS A 16 -31.97 18.47 19.21
CA LYS A 16 -31.06 17.80 20.13
C LYS A 16 -29.66 18.35 19.88
N SER A 17 -29.09 18.86 20.97
CA SER A 17 -27.74 19.41 21.07
C SER A 17 -26.72 18.62 20.24
N THR A 18 -25.90 19.35 19.48
CA THR A 18 -24.80 18.84 18.64
C THR A 18 -23.80 17.97 19.42
N LYS A 19 -23.81 18.02 20.75
CA LYS A 19 -23.06 17.12 21.64
C LYS A 19 -23.64 15.69 21.67
N GLU A 20 -24.95 15.52 21.75
CA GLU A 20 -25.58 14.19 21.84
C GLU A 20 -25.43 13.39 20.53
N ARG A 21 -25.50 14.05 19.37
CA ARG A 21 -25.27 13.42 18.06
C ARG A 21 -23.83 12.93 17.86
N LYS A 22 -22.84 13.60 18.47
CA LYS A 22 -21.43 13.16 18.41
C LYS A 22 -21.18 11.96 19.32
N VAL A 23 -21.85 11.90 20.48
CA VAL A 23 -21.78 10.78 21.42
C VAL A 23 -22.49 9.55 20.84
N GLU A 24 -23.71 9.69 20.32
CA GLU A 24 -24.44 8.59 19.65
C GLU A 24 -23.68 8.05 18.43
N ARG A 25 -23.00 8.91 17.66
CA ARG A 25 -22.17 8.49 16.52
C ARG A 25 -20.91 7.76 16.96
N ALA A 26 -20.26 8.20 18.04
CA ALA A 26 -19.12 7.50 18.64
C ALA A 26 -19.52 6.13 19.20
N ASP A 27 -20.68 6.04 19.85
CA ASP A 27 -21.23 4.78 20.38
C ASP A 27 -21.68 3.82 19.27
N SER A 28 -22.20 4.34 18.14
CA SER A 28 -22.55 3.52 16.97
C SER A 28 -21.34 2.91 16.25
N LEU A 29 -20.18 3.58 16.29
CA LEU A 29 -18.90 3.02 15.81
C LEU A 29 -18.30 2.01 16.79
N ARG A 30 -18.61 2.16 18.09
CA ARG A 30 -18.16 1.25 19.16
C ARG A 30 -18.93 -0.08 19.17
N ASN A 31 -20.17 -0.06 18.67
CA ASN A 31 -21.10 -1.20 18.63
C ASN A 31 -21.30 -1.77 17.22
N ALA A 32 -20.57 -1.28 16.21
CA ALA A 32 -20.48 -1.99 14.95
C ALA A 32 -19.81 -3.36 15.22
N PRO A 33 -20.35 -4.47 14.71
CA PRO A 33 -19.62 -5.74 14.76
C PRO A 33 -18.24 -5.47 14.19
N LEU A 34 -17.18 -5.78 14.93
CA LEU A 34 -15.83 -5.81 14.38
C LEU A 34 -15.92 -6.74 13.18
N ARG A 35 -15.97 -6.16 11.97
CA ARG A 35 -15.90 -6.95 10.74
C ARG A 35 -14.56 -7.66 10.83
N ASP A 36 -14.61 -8.98 10.95
CA ASP A 36 -13.39 -9.77 10.97
C ASP A 36 -12.79 -9.66 9.56
N TYR A 37 -11.71 -8.89 9.46
CA TYR A 37 -10.98 -8.73 8.21
C TYR A 37 -10.40 -10.07 7.74
N CYS A 38 -10.30 -11.07 8.63
CA CYS A 38 -9.86 -12.41 8.27
C CYS A 38 -10.90 -13.19 7.45
N ASP A 39 -12.14 -12.72 7.38
CA ASP A 39 -13.17 -13.30 6.51
C ASP A 39 -13.07 -12.80 5.07
N TRP A 40 -12.22 -11.79 4.80
CA TRP A 40 -12.10 -11.21 3.46
C TRP A 40 -11.28 -12.13 2.57
N GLU A 41 -11.79 -12.43 1.38
CA GLU A 41 -11.10 -13.29 0.41
C GLU A 41 -9.68 -12.79 0.06
N SER A 42 -9.49 -11.48 0.11
CA SER A 42 -8.21 -10.81 -0.16
C SER A 42 -7.24 -10.79 1.03
N VAL A 43 -7.60 -11.33 2.18
CA VAL A 43 -6.83 -11.21 3.43
C VAL A 43 -6.53 -12.60 3.98
N LYS A 44 -5.27 -12.85 4.30
CA LYS A 44 -4.86 -14.07 5.01
C LYS A 44 -4.48 -13.73 6.43
N CYS A 45 -5.05 -14.48 7.38
CA CYS A 45 -4.71 -14.39 8.78
C CYS A 45 -4.07 -15.67 9.33
N VAL A 46 -3.20 -15.50 10.33
CA VAL A 46 -2.69 -16.58 11.17
C VAL A 46 -2.78 -16.11 12.62
N GLY A 47 -3.50 -16.88 13.46
CA GLY A 47 -3.72 -16.51 14.86
C GLY A 47 -4.39 -15.14 15.04
N GLY A 48 -5.34 -14.78 14.18
CA GLY A 48 -6.07 -13.50 14.20
C GLY A 48 -5.27 -12.28 13.70
N LYS A 49 -4.01 -12.47 13.28
CA LYS A 49 -3.17 -11.41 12.71
C LYS A 49 -3.17 -11.49 11.20
N VAL A 50 -3.32 -10.35 10.53
CA VAL A 50 -3.16 -10.26 9.07
C VAL A 50 -1.69 -10.49 8.73
N ILE A 51 -1.43 -11.51 7.92
CA ILE A 51 -0.10 -11.83 7.43
C ILE A 51 0.06 -11.56 5.93
N ALA A 52 -1.04 -11.58 5.16
CA ALA A 52 -0.98 -11.29 3.74
C ALA A 52 -2.23 -10.54 3.28
N VAL A 53 -2.02 -9.67 2.29
CA VAL A 53 -3.09 -8.99 1.57
C VAL A 53 -2.85 -9.15 0.08
N ALA A 54 -3.82 -9.70 -0.63
CA ALA A 54 -3.75 -9.95 -2.06
C ALA A 54 -5.08 -9.62 -2.73
N HIS A 55 -5.08 -8.71 -3.70
CA HIS A 55 -6.31 -8.30 -4.37
C HIS A 55 -6.29 -8.68 -5.86
N LYS A 56 -7.41 -9.23 -6.35
CA LYS A 56 -7.56 -9.63 -7.76
C LYS A 56 -8.54 -8.75 -8.55
N ALA A 57 -9.37 -7.95 -7.88
CA ALA A 57 -10.44 -7.21 -8.53
C ALA A 57 -10.16 -5.70 -8.61
N TYR A 58 -10.55 -5.09 -9.73
CA TYR A 58 -10.41 -3.66 -10.04
C TYR A 58 -11.38 -2.73 -9.26
N ARG A 59 -12.05 -3.22 -8.20
CA ARG A 59 -13.27 -2.56 -7.68
C ARG A 59 -13.35 -2.30 -6.19
N ASP A 60 -12.34 -2.64 -5.39
CA ASP A 60 -12.37 -2.26 -3.98
C ASP A 60 -11.63 -0.94 -3.76
N GLU A 61 -12.23 -0.12 -2.90
CA GLU A 61 -11.81 1.23 -2.54
C GLU A 61 -10.33 1.26 -2.15
N VAL A 62 -9.64 2.29 -2.64
CA VAL A 62 -8.22 2.65 -2.43
C VAL A 62 -7.59 1.98 -1.20
N MET A 63 -6.75 0.98 -1.41
CA MET A 63 -5.96 0.35 -0.35
C MET A 63 -4.63 1.08 -0.19
N ASP A 64 -4.45 1.80 0.92
CA ASP A 64 -3.15 2.38 1.28
C ASP A 64 -2.29 1.36 2.03
N ILE A 65 -1.25 0.85 1.39
CA ILE A 65 -0.34 -0.14 1.96
C ILE A 65 0.40 0.35 3.21
N HIS A 66 0.49 1.65 3.44
CA HIS A 66 1.11 2.21 4.65
C HIS A 66 0.24 2.04 5.91
N LEU A 67 -1.06 1.78 5.72
CA LEU A 67 -2.00 1.56 6.82
C LEU A 67 -2.15 0.08 7.19
N LEU A 68 -1.44 -0.81 6.48
CA LEU A 68 -1.47 -2.23 6.76
C LEU A 68 -0.84 -2.53 8.12
N PRO A 69 -1.37 -3.52 8.87
CA PRO A 69 -0.80 -3.92 10.15
C PRO A 69 0.69 -4.26 10.04
N PRO A 70 1.51 -3.97 11.07
CA PRO A 70 2.93 -4.31 11.06
C PRO A 70 3.24 -5.79 10.89
N SER A 71 2.26 -6.67 11.13
CA SER A 71 2.35 -8.13 10.97
C SER A 71 2.27 -8.61 9.54
N VAL A 72 1.93 -7.73 8.57
CA VAL A 72 1.81 -8.13 7.17
C VAL A 72 3.20 -8.47 6.61
N GLU A 73 3.32 -9.69 6.10
CA GLU A 73 4.53 -10.25 5.50
C GLU A 73 4.47 -10.24 3.96
N ASN A 74 3.28 -10.32 3.38
CA ASN A 74 3.08 -10.45 1.94
C ASN A 74 2.02 -9.47 1.43
N ILE A 75 2.39 -8.67 0.42
CA ILE A 75 1.48 -7.76 -0.29
C ILE A 75 1.49 -8.14 -1.77
N ASN A 76 0.32 -8.38 -2.34
CA ASN A 76 0.14 -8.56 -3.79
C ASN A 76 -1.03 -7.72 -4.30
N LEU A 77 -0.72 -6.52 -4.77
CA LEU A 77 -1.69 -5.54 -5.27
C LEU A 77 -1.29 -5.07 -6.67
N ILE A 78 -0.94 -6.03 -7.53
CA ILE A 78 -0.59 -5.76 -8.93
C ILE A 78 -1.83 -5.25 -9.67
N SER A 79 -1.69 -4.18 -10.46
CA SER A 79 -2.79 -3.62 -11.27
C SER A 79 -4.03 -3.16 -10.47
N CYS A 80 -3.84 -2.71 -9.23
CA CYS A 80 -4.93 -2.28 -8.34
C CYS A 80 -5.28 -0.78 -8.43
N SER A 81 -4.72 -0.05 -9.39
CA SER A 81 -4.92 1.40 -9.56
C SER A 81 -4.54 2.25 -8.34
N LEU A 82 -3.58 1.79 -7.53
CA LEU A 82 -3.11 2.53 -6.36
C LEU A 82 -2.50 3.87 -6.78
N ASP A 83 -3.01 4.98 -6.24
CA ASP A 83 -2.65 6.34 -6.67
C ASP A 83 -2.37 7.24 -5.46
N TYR A 84 -1.18 7.09 -4.88
CA TYR A 84 -0.69 7.89 -3.76
C TYR A 84 0.84 7.89 -3.70
N ALA A 85 1.41 8.74 -2.84
CA ALA A 85 2.84 8.83 -2.63
C ALA A 85 3.36 7.63 -1.82
N LEU A 86 4.35 6.91 -2.35
CA LEU A 86 5.00 5.80 -1.67
C LEU A 86 5.97 6.33 -0.61
N HIS A 87 5.83 5.84 0.62
CA HIS A 87 6.72 6.10 1.74
C HIS A 87 7.27 4.76 2.24
N THR A 88 8.44 4.35 1.74
CA THR A 88 9.07 3.07 2.09
C THR A 88 9.26 2.88 3.61
N ARG A 89 9.51 3.97 4.35
CA ARG A 89 9.60 3.96 5.82
C ARG A 89 8.33 3.54 6.55
N ALA A 90 7.17 3.65 5.90
CA ALA A 90 5.85 3.33 6.45
C ALA A 90 5.33 1.96 5.98
N LEU A 91 6.16 1.17 5.29
CA LEU A 91 5.83 -0.21 4.97
C LEU A 91 5.77 -1.07 6.25
N PRO A 92 4.94 -2.13 6.26
CA PRO A 92 4.88 -3.07 7.38
C PRO A 92 6.27 -3.62 7.76
N ARG A 93 6.52 -3.74 9.06
CA ARG A 93 7.85 -4.12 9.57
C ARG A 93 8.19 -5.59 9.32
N ALA A 94 7.18 -6.46 9.27
CA ALA A 94 7.35 -7.88 8.96
C ALA A 94 7.39 -8.18 7.45
N LEU A 95 7.30 -7.16 6.58
CA LEU A 95 7.17 -7.34 5.14
C LEU A 95 8.37 -8.07 4.54
N LYS A 96 8.09 -9.17 3.84
CA LYS A 96 9.05 -10.00 3.12
C LYS A 96 8.89 -9.84 1.61
N ASP A 97 7.64 -9.89 1.14
CA ASP A 97 7.34 -9.87 -0.29
C ASP A 97 6.33 -8.77 -0.60
N CYS A 98 6.68 -7.87 -1.51
CA CYS A 98 5.83 -6.75 -1.89
C CYS A 98 5.76 -6.63 -3.41
N PHE A 99 4.60 -6.98 -3.96
CA PHE A 99 4.30 -6.87 -5.39
C PHE A 99 3.21 -5.84 -5.60
N VAL A 100 3.59 -4.63 -6.00
CA VAL A 100 2.68 -3.50 -6.24
C VAL A 100 2.93 -2.87 -7.61
N SER A 101 3.33 -3.69 -8.58
CA SER A 101 3.57 -3.27 -9.95
C SER A 101 2.29 -2.92 -10.72
N ASN A 102 2.47 -2.17 -11.81
CA ASN A 102 1.39 -1.70 -12.67
C ASN A 102 0.35 -0.85 -11.91
N ASN A 103 0.83 0.08 -11.10
CA ASN A 103 0.00 1.03 -10.35
C ASN A 103 0.38 2.47 -10.73
N ARG A 104 -0.10 3.43 -9.94
CA ARG A 104 0.14 4.87 -10.15
C ARG A 104 0.90 5.50 -8.99
N LEU A 105 1.60 4.68 -8.18
CA LEU A 105 2.38 5.15 -7.03
C LEU A 105 3.42 6.17 -7.49
N PHE A 106 3.62 7.23 -6.71
CA PHE A 106 4.55 8.31 -7.02
C PHE A 106 5.40 8.69 -5.80
N GLY A 107 6.31 9.65 -5.96
CA GLY A 107 7.25 10.04 -4.91
C GLY A 107 8.60 9.33 -5.01
N SER A 108 9.48 9.65 -4.08
CA SER A 108 10.86 9.14 -4.04
C SER A 108 10.95 7.79 -3.36
N VAL A 109 11.79 6.89 -3.88
CA VAL A 109 12.02 5.57 -3.27
C VAL A 109 13.19 5.63 -2.29
N GLY A 110 12.89 5.64 -0.99
CA GLY A 110 13.90 5.52 0.06
C GLY A 110 14.32 4.07 0.30
N LEU A 111 15.35 3.60 -0.42
CA LEU A 111 15.83 2.21 -0.32
C LEU A 111 16.42 1.89 1.08
N ARG A 112 17.00 2.90 1.73
CA ARG A 112 17.57 2.84 3.09
C ARG A 112 16.54 2.51 4.17
N THR A 113 15.27 2.83 3.93
CA THR A 113 14.19 2.70 4.92
C THR A 113 13.29 1.49 4.64
N LEU A 114 13.73 0.58 3.77
CA LEU A 114 13.02 -0.67 3.51
C LEU A 114 13.02 -1.57 4.77
N PRO A 115 11.98 -2.40 4.96
CA PRO A 115 11.94 -3.38 6.04
C PRO A 115 13.14 -4.33 6.01
N GLU A 116 13.71 -4.66 7.18
CA GLU A 116 14.95 -5.46 7.29
C GLU A 116 14.79 -6.91 6.80
N HIS A 117 13.56 -7.42 6.75
CA HIS A 117 13.24 -8.79 6.32
C HIS A 117 12.81 -8.88 4.86
N LEU A 118 12.83 -7.76 4.12
CA LEU A 118 12.36 -7.71 2.74
C LEU A 118 13.25 -8.59 1.83
N VAL A 119 12.62 -9.48 1.07
CA VAL A 119 13.28 -10.42 0.16
C VAL A 119 12.99 -10.03 -1.30
N PHE A 120 11.72 -9.76 -1.62
CA PHE A 120 11.28 -9.42 -2.96
C PHE A 120 10.51 -8.09 -2.96
N LEU A 121 10.95 -7.15 -3.77
CA LEU A 121 10.27 -5.87 -3.97
C LEU A 121 10.07 -5.61 -5.46
N ASP A 122 8.81 -5.60 -5.89
CA ASP A 122 8.41 -5.20 -7.24
C ASP A 122 7.55 -3.94 -7.18
N LEU A 123 8.16 -2.82 -7.59
CA LEU A 123 7.53 -1.51 -7.75
C LEU A 123 7.49 -1.11 -9.23
N SER A 124 7.69 -2.05 -10.15
CA SER A 124 7.77 -1.76 -11.59
C SER A 124 6.46 -1.15 -12.13
N ARG A 125 6.53 -0.42 -13.25
CA ARG A 125 5.37 0.18 -13.93
C ARG A 125 4.56 1.08 -12.97
N ASN A 126 5.25 2.06 -12.39
CA ASN A 126 4.68 3.08 -11.52
C ASN A 126 5.17 4.48 -11.96
N ARG A 127 4.96 5.51 -11.14
CA ARG A 127 5.40 6.89 -11.41
C ARG A 127 6.46 7.36 -10.40
N LEU A 128 7.22 6.42 -9.83
CA LEU A 128 8.25 6.71 -8.83
C LEU A 128 9.40 7.49 -9.44
N VAL A 129 9.99 8.38 -8.65
CA VAL A 129 11.10 9.25 -9.06
C VAL A 129 12.36 8.94 -8.26
N GLY A 130 13.50 9.28 -8.83
CA GLY A 130 14.81 9.14 -8.19
C GLY A 130 15.17 10.34 -7.30
N PRO A 131 16.41 10.37 -6.75
CA PRO A 131 17.46 9.37 -6.97
C PRO A 131 17.23 8.06 -6.21
N VAL A 132 17.92 6.99 -6.63
CA VAL A 132 17.99 5.73 -5.90
C VAL A 132 19.44 5.40 -5.54
N ASP A 133 19.63 5.03 -4.28
CA ASP A 133 20.92 4.68 -3.70
C ASP A 133 20.93 3.20 -3.32
N LEU A 134 21.76 2.40 -4.00
CA LEU A 134 21.80 0.95 -3.81
C LEU A 134 22.83 0.53 -2.73
N THR A 135 23.51 1.47 -2.06
CA THR A 135 24.53 1.13 -1.06
C THR A 135 23.96 0.63 0.27
N GLU A 136 22.67 0.83 0.50
CA GLU A 136 22.05 0.56 1.81
C GLU A 136 20.76 -0.27 1.66
N LEU A 137 20.81 -1.26 0.78
CA LEU A 137 19.76 -2.27 0.67
C LEU A 137 19.81 -3.22 1.89
N PRO A 138 18.65 -3.66 2.43
CA PRO A 138 18.63 -4.71 3.43
C PRO A 138 19.34 -5.98 2.94
N ARG A 139 20.09 -6.64 3.83
CA ARG A 139 20.92 -7.82 3.50
C ARG A 139 20.11 -9.02 2.96
N THR A 140 18.81 -9.04 3.22
CA THR A 140 17.87 -10.10 2.82
C THR A 140 17.34 -9.95 1.40
N VAL A 141 17.45 -8.76 0.80
CA VAL A 141 16.88 -8.49 -0.53
C VAL A 141 17.58 -9.35 -1.58
N LYS A 142 16.77 -10.09 -2.32
CA LYS A 142 17.18 -10.91 -3.47
C LYS A 142 16.81 -10.26 -4.79
N THR A 143 15.66 -9.61 -4.84
CA THR A 143 15.15 -8.97 -6.04
C THR A 143 14.61 -7.59 -5.74
N LEU A 144 15.05 -6.62 -6.54
CA LEU A 144 14.51 -5.26 -6.56
C LEU A 144 14.13 -4.90 -8.00
N ASP A 145 12.84 -4.75 -8.26
CA ASP A 145 12.33 -4.26 -9.54
C ASP A 145 11.76 -2.85 -9.41
N LEU A 146 12.38 -1.92 -10.13
CA LEU A 146 12.00 -0.53 -10.29
C LEU A 146 11.81 -0.19 -11.77
N TRP A 147 11.73 -1.18 -12.65
CA TRP A 147 11.58 -1.00 -14.10
C TRP A 147 10.34 -0.18 -14.44
N ASP A 148 10.39 0.56 -15.55
CA ASP A 148 9.28 1.41 -16.03
C ASP A 148 8.71 2.34 -14.94
N ASN A 149 9.62 3.10 -14.34
CA ASN A 149 9.32 4.23 -13.47
C ASN A 149 9.90 5.52 -14.07
N ARG A 150 9.72 6.65 -13.37
CA ARG A 150 10.27 7.96 -13.76
C ARG A 150 11.58 8.27 -13.03
N ILE A 151 12.36 7.24 -12.69
CA ILE A 151 13.65 7.40 -12.01
C ILE A 151 14.63 8.06 -12.99
N ARG A 152 15.07 9.27 -12.64
CA ARG A 152 16.03 10.07 -13.41
C ARG A 152 17.19 10.44 -12.50
N GLN A 153 18.35 9.88 -12.78
CA GLN A 153 19.63 10.24 -12.15
C GLN A 153 20.74 10.05 -13.18
N SER A 154 21.94 10.57 -12.93
CA SER A 154 23.11 10.39 -13.81
C SER A 154 24.12 9.37 -13.27
N VAL A 155 24.04 9.07 -11.98
CA VAL A 155 24.99 8.23 -11.25
C VAL A 155 24.20 7.28 -10.37
N VAL A 156 24.68 6.04 -10.24
CA VAL A 156 24.12 5.02 -9.35
C VAL A 156 25.26 4.47 -8.49
N PHE A 157 25.12 4.55 -7.17
CA PHE A 157 26.09 3.96 -6.24
C PHE A 157 25.68 2.53 -5.92
N PHE A 158 26.60 1.58 -6.12
CA PHE A 158 26.38 0.14 -5.90
C PHE A 158 27.52 -0.52 -5.10
N GLY A 159 28.34 0.25 -4.39
CA GLY A 159 29.53 -0.26 -3.69
C GLY A 159 29.26 -1.22 -2.52
N GLN A 160 28.00 -1.40 -2.10
CA GLN A 160 27.61 -2.18 -0.92
C GLN A 160 26.35 -3.03 -1.19
N LEU A 161 26.30 -3.69 -2.34
CA LEU A 161 25.17 -4.58 -2.65
C LEU A 161 25.12 -5.78 -1.66
N PRO A 162 23.91 -6.22 -1.26
CA PRO A 162 23.74 -7.42 -0.44
C PRO A 162 24.32 -8.67 -1.10
N PRO A 163 24.91 -9.60 -0.33
CA PRO A 163 25.48 -10.83 -0.89
C PRO A 163 24.43 -11.77 -1.49
N ASN A 164 23.17 -11.66 -1.07
CA ASN A 164 22.07 -12.50 -1.54
C ASN A 164 21.33 -11.90 -2.75
N LEU A 165 21.76 -10.74 -3.23
CA LEU A 165 21.12 -10.04 -4.33
C LEU A 165 21.31 -10.82 -5.63
N ILE A 166 20.21 -11.13 -6.31
CA ILE A 166 20.19 -11.90 -7.56
C ILE A 166 19.86 -10.97 -8.73
N PHE A 167 18.80 -10.18 -8.60
CA PHE A 167 18.31 -9.33 -9.69
C PHE A 167 18.03 -7.91 -9.20
N ILE A 168 18.49 -6.95 -10.01
CA ILE A 168 18.05 -5.55 -9.94
C ILE A 168 17.61 -5.14 -11.34
N TRP A 169 16.37 -4.67 -11.46
CA TRP A 169 15.85 -4.10 -12.70
C TRP A 169 15.49 -2.63 -12.48
N PHE A 170 16.03 -1.74 -13.30
CA PHE A 170 15.57 -0.36 -13.40
C PHE A 170 15.87 0.16 -14.81
N HIS A 171 15.05 1.08 -15.29
CA HIS A 171 15.33 1.79 -16.53
C HIS A 171 16.06 3.10 -16.19
N TYR A 172 17.28 3.26 -16.70
CA TYR A 172 18.07 4.47 -16.53
C TYR A 172 17.96 5.33 -17.79
N ILE A 173 17.41 6.54 -17.65
CA ILE A 173 17.44 7.54 -18.73
C ILE A 173 18.54 8.54 -18.38
N ALA A 174 19.72 8.38 -18.99
CA ALA A 174 20.72 9.43 -18.99
C ALA A 174 20.08 10.67 -19.60
N ARG A 175 20.27 11.87 -19.00
CA ARG A 175 20.08 13.09 -19.79
C ARG A 175 21.13 13.02 -20.89
N THR A 176 20.71 12.74 -22.12
CA THR A 176 21.50 13.09 -23.28
C THR A 176 21.58 14.62 -23.23
N ASN A 177 22.78 15.15 -22.97
CA ASN A 177 23.06 16.55 -23.28
C ASN A 177 22.95 16.65 -24.80
N GLN A 178 21.76 16.92 -25.32
CA GLN A 178 21.63 17.48 -26.66
C GLN A 178 22.17 18.90 -26.56
N ILE A 179 23.31 19.09 -27.21
CA ILE A 179 24.08 20.33 -27.38
C ILE A 179 23.24 21.37 -28.10
#